data_AF-A0AA43LRP5-F1
#
_entry.id   AF-A0AA43LRP5-F1
#
_cell.length_a   1.000
_cell.length_b   1.000
_cell.length_c   1.000
_cell.angle_alpha   90.00
_cell.angle_beta   90.00
_cell.angle_gamma   90.00
#
_symmetry.space_group_name_H-M   'P 1'
#
loop_
_entity.id
_entity.type
_entity.pdbx_description
1 polymer ?
#
loop_
_entity_poly.entity_id
_entity_poly.type
_entity_poly.pdbx_seq_one_letter_code
_entity_poly.pdbx_strand_id
1 'polypeptide(L)'
;MNKKILLGIFALGVLSGCGNKDLGLGNYEYHYVTCSGVIELHNEEITSWKDNDGEQLEFTLKSTGNDILASANYCVLSEERLGE
;
A
#
# COMPACT_ATOMS: atom_id res chain seq x y z
N MET A 1 -6.06 -27.79 -45.67
CA MET A 1 -6.89 -26.72 -45.04
C MET A 1 -7.48 -27.33 -43.79
N ASN A 2 -7.27 -26.89 -42.55
CA ASN A 2 -6.76 -25.64 -42.00
C ASN A 2 -5.97 -25.90 -40.71
N LYS A 3 -5.13 -24.91 -40.41
CA LYS A 3 -4.02 -24.87 -39.47
C LYS A 3 -4.47 -25.05 -38.02
N LYS A 4 -3.79 -25.93 -37.27
CA LYS A 4 -3.92 -25.99 -35.81
C LYS A 4 -3.10 -24.86 -35.19
N ILE A 5 -3.72 -24.27 -34.17
CA ILE A 5 -3.46 -22.96 -33.59
C ILE A 5 -2.11 -22.93 -32.85
N LEU A 6 -1.36 -21.87 -33.15
CA LEU A 6 -0.08 -21.49 -32.54
C LEU A 6 -0.36 -21.04 -31.10
N LEU A 7 -0.07 -21.88 -30.10
CA LEU A 7 -0.04 -21.44 -28.70
C LEU A 7 1.22 -20.60 -28.48
N GLY A 8 1.07 -19.29 -28.49
CA GLY A 8 2.10 -18.35 -28.10
C GLY A 8 2.40 -18.47 -26.62
N ILE A 9 3.60 -18.98 -26.29
CA ILE A 9 4.17 -18.92 -24.95
C ILE A 9 4.69 -17.49 -24.78
N PHE A 10 3.89 -16.63 -24.16
CA PHE A 10 4.33 -15.33 -23.67
C PHE A 10 5.13 -15.55 -22.38
N ALA A 11 6.39 -15.94 -22.51
CA ALA A 11 7.33 -15.98 -21.40
C ALA A 11 7.78 -14.54 -21.09
N LEU A 12 7.00 -13.84 -20.26
CA LEU A 12 7.38 -12.59 -19.60
C LEU A 12 8.40 -12.91 -18.51
N GLY A 13 9.67 -13.00 -18.92
CA GLY A 13 10.80 -13.16 -18.03
C GLY A 13 11.46 -11.83 -17.70
N VAL A 14 11.38 -11.48 -16.41
CA VAL A 14 12.42 -10.77 -15.65
C VAL A 14 12.65 -9.28 -15.98
N LEU A 15 11.85 -8.43 -15.34
CA LEU A 15 12.35 -7.14 -14.84
C LEU A 15 12.51 -7.26 -13.32
N SER A 16 13.69 -7.74 -12.93
CA SER A 16 14.25 -7.63 -11.60
C SER A 16 14.55 -6.14 -11.32
N GLY A 17 13.53 -5.42 -10.89
CA GLY A 17 13.69 -4.22 -10.09
C GLY A 17 13.34 -4.59 -8.65
N CYS A 18 14.28 -4.45 -7.72
CA CYS A 18 13.97 -4.37 -6.30
C CYS A 18 13.24 -3.03 -6.06
N GLY A 19 11.99 -2.95 -6.51
CA GLY A 19 11.02 -2.02 -5.95
C GLY A 19 10.26 -2.78 -4.89
N ASN A 20 9.80 -2.08 -3.84
CA ASN A 20 8.90 -2.62 -2.82
C ASN A 20 7.57 -3.06 -3.44
N LYS A 21 7.64 -4.15 -4.21
CA LYS A 21 6.55 -4.76 -4.94
C LYS A 21 6.02 -5.93 -4.13
N ASP A 22 5.88 -5.72 -2.83
CA ASP A 22 5.05 -6.53 -1.95
C ASP A 22 3.91 -5.66 -1.46
N LEU A 23 2.98 -5.40 -2.38
CA LEU A 23 1.58 -5.25 -2.03
C LEU A 23 1.11 -6.62 -1.48
N GLY A 24 1.13 -6.80 -0.16
CA GLY A 24 0.25 -7.74 0.55
C GLY A 24 0.59 -9.25 0.47
N LEU A 25 1.85 -9.66 0.66
CA LEU A 25 2.20 -11.08 0.86
C LEU A 25 2.79 -11.41 2.25
N GLY A 26 2.79 -10.44 3.16
CA GLY A 26 2.76 -10.68 4.60
C GLY A 26 1.43 -10.18 5.13
N ASN A 27 0.75 -10.95 5.98
CA ASN A 27 -0.50 -10.57 6.64
C ASN A 27 -0.25 -9.45 7.69
N TYR A 28 0.36 -8.34 7.30
CA TYR A 28 0.53 -7.18 8.16
C TYR A 28 -0.72 -6.31 8.02
N GLU A 29 -1.68 -6.52 8.93
CA GLU A 29 -2.91 -5.74 9.01
C GLU A 29 -2.65 -4.50 9.85
N TYR A 30 -2.35 -3.37 9.19
CA TYR A 30 -2.28 -2.09 9.88
C TYR A 30 -3.68 -1.46 9.98
N HIS A 31 -4.00 -0.98 11.18
CA HIS A 31 -5.32 -0.44 11.51
C HIS A 31 -5.28 1.03 11.92
N TYR A 32 -4.09 1.56 12.20
CA TYR A 32 -3.90 2.93 12.66
C TYR A 32 -2.79 3.62 11.88
N VAL A 33 -2.90 4.94 11.76
CA VAL A 33 -1.90 5.81 11.15
C VAL A 33 -1.56 6.97 12.07
N THR A 34 -0.27 7.30 12.15
CA THR A 34 0.23 8.53 12.77
C THR A 34 1.04 9.28 11.73
N CYS A 35 0.74 10.56 11.52
CA CYS A 35 1.46 11.43 10.59
C CYS A 35 1.88 12.71 11.29
N SER A 36 3.11 13.16 11.03
CA SER A 36 3.68 14.39 11.61
C SER A 36 4.39 15.21 10.54
N GLY A 37 3.59 15.81 9.66
CA GLY A 37 4.07 16.60 8.52
C GLY A 37 3.07 17.68 8.13
N VAL A 38 2.74 17.80 6.84
CA VAL A 38 1.70 18.74 6.36
C VAL A 38 0.33 18.40 6.94
N ILE A 39 0.09 17.12 7.19
CA ILE A 39 -1.09 16.60 7.87
C ILE A 39 -0.60 16.05 9.22
N GLU A 40 -1.29 16.44 10.29
CA GLU A 40 -1.05 15.98 11.65
C GLU A 40 -2.19 15.03 12.04
N LEU A 41 -1.87 13.74 12.16
CA LEU A 41 -2.79 12.69 12.62
C LEU A 41 -2.10 11.91 13.72
N HIS A 42 -2.82 11.63 14.80
CA HIS A 42 -2.26 10.89 15.92
C HIS A 42 -3.07 9.63 16.17
N ASN A 43 -2.49 8.49 15.78
CA ASN A 43 -3.06 7.16 15.97
C ASN A 43 -4.53 7.04 15.50
N GLU A 44 -4.81 7.57 14.32
CA GLU A 44 -6.15 7.56 13.73
C GLU A 44 -6.46 6.21 13.08
N GLU A 45 -7.68 5.71 13.26
CA GLU A 45 -8.11 4.44 12.65
C GLU A 45 -8.29 4.56 11.14
N ILE A 46 -7.80 3.57 10.40
CA ILE A 46 -7.90 3.45 8.95
C ILE A 46 -8.65 2.18 8.55
N THR A 47 -9.36 2.25 7.43
CA THR A 47 -10.04 1.08 6.83
C THR A 47 -9.27 0.48 5.67
N SER A 48 -8.39 1.26 5.05
CA SER A 48 -7.55 0.81 3.95
C SER A 48 -6.27 1.64 3.90
N TRP A 49 -5.21 1.06 3.33
CA TRP A 49 -3.99 1.78 3.01
C TRP A 49 -3.31 1.16 1.78
N LYS A 50 -2.48 1.97 1.12
CA LYS A 50 -1.67 1.59 -0.02
C LYS A 50 -0.38 2.40 0.00
N ASP A 51 0.75 1.69 -0.07
CA ASP A 51 2.05 2.29 -0.32
C ASP A 51 2.25 2.44 -1.84
N ASN A 52 2.59 3.65 -2.29
CA ASN A 52 2.95 3.97 -3.65
C ASN A 52 4.47 4.12 -3.74
N ASP A 53 5.14 2.98 -3.92
CA ASP A 53 6.59 2.85 -4.14
C ASP A 53 7.49 3.47 -3.05
N GLY A 54 7.00 3.57 -1.81
CA GLY A 54 7.74 4.07 -0.65
C GLY A 54 7.83 5.59 -0.57
N GLU A 55 7.27 6.32 -1.52
CA GLU A 55 7.29 7.79 -1.53
C GLU A 55 6.03 8.39 -0.91
N GLN A 56 4.89 7.78 -1.22
CA GLN A 56 3.56 8.24 -0.82
C GLN A 56 2.77 7.11 -0.20
N LEU A 57 2.05 7.43 0.88
CA LEU A 57 1.10 6.58 1.53
C LEU A 57 -0.30 7.12 1.29
N GLU A 58 -1.17 6.29 0.72
CA GLU A 58 -2.60 6.56 0.57
C GLU A 58 -3.36 5.74 1.62
N PHE A 59 -4.30 6.34 2.35
CA PHE A 59 -5.10 5.64 3.34
C PHE A 59 -6.48 6.26 3.53
N THR A 60 -7.46 5.45 3.92
CA THR A 60 -8.83 5.90 4.18
C THR A 60 -9.08 6.01 5.68
N LEU A 61 -9.41 7.20 6.18
CA LEU A 61 -9.78 7.38 7.59
C LEU A 61 -11.13 6.75 7.88
N LYS A 62 -11.23 5.95 8.95
CA LYS A 62 -12.48 5.30 9.36
C LYS A 62 -13.52 6.29 9.87
N SER A 63 -13.09 7.37 10.51
CA SER A 63 -13.96 8.39 11.10
C SER A 63 -14.74 9.20 10.06
N THR A 64 -14.14 9.44 8.89
CA THR A 64 -14.73 10.29 7.84
C THR A 64 -15.00 9.56 6.52
N GLY A 65 -14.34 8.42 6.28
CA GLY A 65 -14.36 7.73 4.99
C GLY A 65 -13.55 8.46 3.89
N ASN A 66 -12.72 9.45 4.25
CA ASN A 66 -11.93 10.20 3.27
C ASN A 66 -10.60 9.50 3.00
N ASP A 67 -10.23 9.50 1.72
CA ASP A 67 -8.89 9.10 1.29
C ASP A 67 -7.91 10.25 1.47
N ILE A 68 -6.77 9.95 2.09
CA ILE A 68 -5.68 10.88 2.36
C ILE A 68 -4.45 10.36 1.64
N LEU A 69 -3.80 11.26 0.90
CA LEU A 69 -2.49 11.03 0.31
C LEU A 69 -1.45 11.84 1.09
N ALA A 70 -0.52 11.15 1.73
CA ALA A 70 0.56 11.75 2.51
C ALA A 70 1.93 11.20 2.04
N SER A 71 3.01 11.88 2.39
CA SER A 71 4.34 11.29 2.14
C SER A 71 4.62 10.20 3.18
N ALA A 72 5.10 9.05 2.71
CA ALA A 72 5.43 7.92 3.57
C ALA A 72 6.54 8.25 4.59
N ASN A 73 7.39 9.24 4.30
CA ASN A 73 8.47 9.67 5.20
C ASN A 73 7.98 10.31 6.52
N TYR A 74 6.73 10.76 6.56
CA TYR A 74 6.16 11.44 7.73
C TYR A 74 5.03 10.65 8.38
N CYS A 75 4.70 9.45 7.88
CA CYS A 75 3.61 8.64 8.37
C CYS A 75 4.11 7.26 8.78
N VAL A 76 3.57 6.77 9.89
CA VAL A 76 3.82 5.42 10.40
C VAL A 76 2.48 4.72 10.57
N LEU A 77 2.43 3.49 10.07
CA LEU A 77 1.29 2.59 10.27
C LEU A 77 1.53 1.69 11.48
N SER A 78 0.48 1.38 12.23
CA SER A 78 0.53 0.43 13.34
C SER A 78 -0.66 -0.52 13.34
N GLU A 79 -0.42 -1.76 13.79
CA GLU A 79 -1.46 -2.79 13.96
C GLU A 79 -2.33 -2.45 15.18
N GLU A 80 -1.71 -1.94 16.24
CA GLU A 80 -2.36 -1.59 17.49
C GLU A 80 -2.43 -0.07 17.68
N ARG A 81 -3.34 0.33 18.58
CA ARG A 81 -3.40 1.72 19.06
C ARG A 81 -2.16 1.99 19.93
N LEU A 82 -1.40 3.02 19.57
CA LEU A 82 -0.20 3.41 20.30
C LEU A 82 -0.58 4.37 21.43
N GLY A 83 -0.15 4.08 22.65
CA GLY A 83 -0.31 4.99 23.81
C GLY A 83 -1.32 4.56 24.87
N GLU A 84 -1.56 3.25 25.05
CA GLU A 84 -2.13 2.70 26.29
C GLU A 84 -1.04 2.35 27.32
#